data_AF-A0A951LVF2-F1
#
_entry.id   AF-A0A951LVF2-F1
#
_cell.length_a   1.000
_cell.length_b   1.000
_cell.length_c   1.000
_cell.angle_alpha   90.00
_cell.angle_beta   90.00
_cell.angle_gamma   90.00
#
_symmetry.space_group_name_H-M   'P 1'
#
loop_
_entity.id
_entity.type
_entity.pdbx_description
1 polymer ?
#
loop_
_entity_poly.entity_id
_entity_poly.type
_entity_poly.pdbx_seq_one_letter_code
_entity_poly.pdbx_strand_id
1 'polypeptide(L)'
;MTRSFKYRVCQMQMARVTYVNGQWQGMQVPEVAGTDAVFNSCPTVWEYLNAAGRDGWELVTAGEYAISHGAEVSNMVNLLFLKKEMS
;
A
#
# COMPACT_ATOMS: atom_id res chain seq x y z
N MET A 1 21.16 23.07 -5.36
CA MET A 1 20.70 21.82 -6.01
C MET A 1 19.31 21.50 -5.49
N THR A 2 18.34 21.26 -6.35
CA THR A 2 16.97 20.93 -5.93
C THR A 2 16.90 19.43 -5.70
N ARG A 3 16.58 19.00 -4.47
CA ARG A 3 16.33 17.58 -4.18
C ARG A 3 15.03 17.16 -4.86
N SER A 4 15.05 16.01 -5.53
CA SER A 4 13.86 15.45 -6.17
C SER A 4 13.46 14.14 -5.49
N PHE A 5 12.16 13.90 -5.38
CA PHE A 5 11.61 12.76 -4.65
C PHE A 5 10.59 12.02 -5.51
N LYS A 6 10.60 10.69 -5.40
CA LYS A 6 9.49 9.82 -5.82
C LYS A 6 8.62 9.50 -4.60
N TYR A 7 7.32 9.37 -4.84
CA TYR A 7 6.36 8.99 -3.83
C TYR A 7 5.62 7.73 -4.24
N ARG A 8 5.18 6.96 -3.25
CA ARG A 8 4.20 5.89 -3.44
C ARG A 8 3.22 5.83 -2.28
N VAL A 9 1.98 5.48 -2.62
CA VAL A 9 0.88 5.28 -1.68
C VAL A 9 0.57 3.79 -1.64
N CYS A 10 0.64 3.21 -0.45
CA CYS A 10 0.41 1.79 -0.23
C CYS A 10 -0.90 1.63 0.54
N GLN A 11 -1.85 0.88 -0.02
CA GLN A 11 -3.09 0.53 0.66
C GLN A 11 -2.92 -0.78 1.43
N MET A 12 -3.37 -0.79 2.68
CA MET A 12 -3.30 -1.93 3.58
C MET A 12 -4.68 -2.45 3.94
N GLN A 13 -4.82 -3.77 3.95
CA GLN A 13 -6.00 -4.48 4.43
C GLN A 13 -5.51 -5.75 5.14
N MET A 14 -6.10 -6.11 6.28
CA MET A 14 -5.74 -7.32 7.04
C MET A 14 -4.22 -7.47 7.31
N ALA A 15 -3.53 -6.37 7.64
CA ALA A 15 -2.06 -6.31 7.82
C ALA A 15 -1.24 -6.75 6.58
N ARG A 16 -1.82 -6.64 5.39
CA ARG A 16 -1.20 -6.90 4.09
C ARG A 16 -1.16 -5.64 3.23
N VAL A 17 -0.08 -5.42 2.50
CA VAL A 17 -0.02 -4.35 1.48
C VAL A 17 -0.69 -4.87 0.21
N THR A 18 -1.89 -4.39 -0.06
CA THR A 18 -2.76 -4.88 -1.15
C THR A 18 -2.52 -4.15 -2.46
N TYR A 19 -2.42 -2.82 -2.41
CA TYR A 19 -2.16 -1.99 -3.58
C TYR A 19 -1.00 -1.04 -3.34
N VAL A 20 -0.21 -0.78 -4.37
CA VAL A 20 0.83 0.26 -4.40
C VAL A 20 0.58 1.12 -5.62
N ASN A 21 0.28 2.40 -5.43
CA ASN A 21 -0.14 3.30 -6.50
C ASN A 21 -1.26 2.71 -7.38
N GLY A 22 -2.24 2.05 -6.75
CA GLY A 22 -3.35 1.38 -7.42
C GLY A 22 -3.02 0.03 -8.06
N GLN A 23 -1.75 -0.42 -8.04
CA GLN A 23 -1.36 -1.72 -8.57
C GLN A 23 -1.45 -2.80 -7.50
N TRP A 24 -2.19 -3.87 -7.80
CA TRP A 24 -2.31 -5.05 -6.93
C TRP A 24 -0.94 -5.69 -6.66
N GLN A 25 -0.70 -6.12 -5.43
CA GLN A 25 0.59 -6.69 -4.99
C GLN A 25 0.52 -8.19 -4.67
N GLY A 26 -0.66 -8.80 -4.76
CA GLY A 26 -0.83 -10.23 -4.52
C GLY A 26 -0.50 -11.07 -5.75
N MET A 27 -0.10 -12.31 -5.52
CA MET A 27 0.12 -13.30 -6.60
C MET A 27 -1.20 -13.83 -7.20
N GLN A 28 -2.30 -13.73 -6.45
CA GLN A 28 -3.63 -14.16 -6.89
C GLN A 28 -4.49 -12.95 -7.19
N VAL A 29 -5.17 -12.94 -8.34
CA VAL A 29 -6.06 -11.85 -8.71
C VAL A 29 -7.36 -11.97 -7.88
N PRO A 30 -7.86 -10.87 -7.28
CA PRO A 30 -9.04 -10.90 -6.41
C PRO A 30 -10.32 -11.48 -7.02
N GLU A 31 -10.42 -11.52 -8.34
CA GLU A 31 -11.61 -11.93 -9.08
C GLU A 31 -11.85 -13.45 -9.10
N VAL A 32 -10.87 -14.28 -8.67
CA VAL A 32 -10.87 -15.73 -8.93
C VAL A 32 -10.80 -16.60 -7.67
N ALA A 33 -10.53 -16.05 -6.48
CA ALA A 33 -10.30 -16.82 -5.26
C ALA A 33 -11.15 -16.32 -4.07
N GLY A 34 -11.37 -17.20 -3.09
CA GLY A 34 -12.01 -16.84 -1.82
C GLY A 34 -11.23 -15.73 -1.11
N THR A 35 -11.95 -14.77 -0.52
CA THR A 35 -11.43 -13.48 -0.02
C THR A 35 -10.16 -13.61 0.83
N ASP A 36 -10.06 -14.60 1.71
CA ASP A 36 -8.90 -14.75 2.60
C ASP A 36 -7.64 -15.24 1.89
N ALA A 37 -7.77 -16.08 0.86
CA ALA A 37 -6.64 -16.59 0.10
C ALA A 37 -5.99 -15.48 -0.74
N VAL A 38 -6.82 -14.59 -1.29
CA VAL A 38 -6.39 -13.44 -2.10
C VAL A 38 -5.50 -12.50 -1.28
N PHE A 39 -5.91 -12.09 -0.08
CA PHE A 39 -5.12 -11.18 0.76
C PHE A 39 -3.84 -11.82 1.30
N ASN A 40 -3.86 -13.13 1.59
CA ASN A 40 -2.67 -13.85 2.01
C ASN A 40 -1.59 -13.95 0.93
N SER A 41 -1.96 -13.75 -0.35
CA SER A 41 -0.99 -13.69 -1.45
C SER A 41 -0.21 -12.37 -1.51
N CYS A 42 -0.62 -11.35 -0.75
CA CYS A 42 0.07 -10.08 -0.62
C CYS A 42 1.16 -10.13 0.47
N PRO A 43 2.21 -9.29 0.37
CA PRO A 43 3.20 -9.18 1.44
C PRO A 43 2.57 -8.60 2.71
N THR A 44 3.05 -9.05 3.87
CA THR A 44 2.72 -8.37 5.12
C THR A 44 3.30 -6.95 5.13
N VAL A 45 2.71 -6.07 5.94
CA VAL A 45 3.21 -4.68 6.09
C VAL A 45 4.67 -4.65 6.51
N TRP A 46 5.06 -5.53 7.43
CA TRP A 46 6.43 -5.62 7.93
C TRP A 46 7.41 -6.04 6.84
N GLU A 47 7.11 -7.10 6.10
CA GLU A 47 7.94 -7.57 4.99
C GLU A 47 8.10 -6.49 3.92
N TYR A 48 7.00 -5.83 3.56
CA TYR A 48 7.01 -4.76 2.57
C TYR A 48 7.87 -3.58 3.02
N LEU A 49 7.68 -3.07 4.24
CA LEU A 49 8.43 -1.93 4.76
C LEU A 49 9.93 -2.24 4.92
N ASN A 50 10.27 -3.46 5.33
CA ASN A 50 11.66 -3.88 5.44
C ASN A 50 12.35 -3.94 4.07
N ALA A 51 11.70 -4.52 3.05
CA ALA A 51 12.21 -4.52 1.68
C ALA A 51 12.30 -3.08 1.11
N ALA A 52 11.27 -2.28 1.33
CA ALA A 52 11.21 -0.87 0.96
C ALA A 52 12.40 -0.06 1.49
N GLY A 53 12.69 -0.20 2.78
CA GLY A 53 13.79 0.49 3.45
C GLY A 53 15.15 0.13 2.84
N ARG A 54 15.36 -1.16 2.52
CA ARG A 54 16.58 -1.62 1.81
C ARG A 54 16.71 -0.99 0.42
N ASP A 55 15.59 -0.74 -0.24
CA ASP A 55 15.54 -0.05 -1.53
C ASP A 55 15.62 1.47 -1.41
N GLY A 56 15.85 2.03 -0.22
CA GLY A 56 15.97 3.47 0.02
C GLY A 56 14.65 4.23 0.07
N TRP A 57 13.53 3.53 0.27
CA TRP A 57 12.26 4.19 0.57
C TRP A 57 12.14 4.47 2.06
N GLU A 58 11.64 5.66 2.38
CA GLU A 58 11.39 6.12 3.74
C GLU A 58 9.89 6.25 3.98
N LEU A 59 9.42 5.74 5.12
CA LEU A 59 8.03 5.97 5.56
C LEU A 59 7.88 7.43 5.98
N VAL A 60 6.93 8.13 5.36
CA VAL A 60 6.57 9.51 5.69
C VAL A 60 5.48 9.55 6.74
N THR A 61 4.40 8.81 6.50
CA THR A 61 3.27 8.72 7.43
C THR A 61 2.43 7.48 7.17
N ALA A 62 1.64 7.11 8.17
CA ALA A 62 0.62 6.07 8.12
C ALA A 62 -0.69 6.66 8.67
N GLY A 63 -1.82 6.29 8.09
CA GLY A 63 -3.11 6.77 8.59
C GLY A 63 -4.29 5.98 8.07
N GLU A 64 -5.40 6.11 8.77
CA GLU A 64 -6.70 5.61 8.36
C GLU A 64 -7.45 6.72 7.60
N TYR A 65 -7.96 6.38 6.43
CA TYR A 65 -8.65 7.31 5.55
C TYR A 65 -10.02 6.75 5.18
N ALA A 66 -11.04 7.58 5.37
CA ALA A 66 -12.36 7.37 4.80
C ALA A 66 -12.30 7.56 3.28
N ILE A 67 -12.50 6.49 2.51
CA ILE A 67 -12.73 6.61 1.06
C ILE A 67 -14.23 6.51 0.82
N SER A 68 -14.83 7.65 0.47
CA SER A 68 -16.21 7.76 0.01
C SER A 68 -16.29 7.58 -1.51
N HIS A 69 -17.05 6.59 -1.97
CA HIS A 69 -17.41 6.44 -3.38
C HIS A 69 -18.83 7.00 -3.61
N GLY A 70 -18.95 8.30 -3.87
CA GLY A 70 -20.25 8.94 -4.10
C GLY A 70 -21.02 9.26 -2.82
N ALA A 71 -22.35 9.22 -2.88
CA ALA A 71 -23.24 9.76 -1.85
C ALA A 71 -23.31 8.91 -0.56
N GLU A 72 -23.05 7.61 -0.63
CA GLU A 72 -23.04 6.73 0.55
C GLU A 72 -22.00 5.61 0.42
N VAL A 73 -21.52 5.17 1.59
CA VAL A 73 -20.41 4.23 1.89
C VAL A 73 -19.02 4.88 1.91
N SER A 74 -18.57 5.18 3.14
CA SER A 74 -17.18 5.46 3.49
C SER A 74 -16.52 4.16 3.94
N ASN A 75 -15.66 3.58 3.11
CA ASN A 75 -14.79 2.49 3.54
C ASN A 75 -13.52 3.06 4.16
N MET A 76 -13.24 2.68 5.40
CA MET A 76 -11.97 3.02 6.05
C MET A 76 -10.87 2.17 5.42
N VAL A 77 -9.84 2.82 4.87
CA VAL A 77 -8.63 2.15 4.40
C VAL A 77 -7.43 2.63 5.18
N ASN A 78 -6.49 1.73 5.40
CA ASN A 78 -5.20 2.09 5.97
C ASN A 78 -4.23 2.41 4.84
N LEU A 79 -3.61 3.58 4.86
CA LEU A 79 -2.62 4.01 3.86
C LEU A 79 -1.25 4.23 4.49
N LEU A 80 -0.21 3.84 3.77
CA LEU A 80 1.18 4.24 4.02
C LEU A 80 1.65 5.15 2.90
N PHE A 81 2.36 6.22 3.25
CA PHE A 81 2.98 7.13 2.30
C PHE A 81 4.49 7.00 2.42
N LEU A 82 5.14 6.62 1.33
CA LEU A 82 6.58 6.45 1.28
C LEU A 82 7.18 7.43 0.29
N LYS A 83 8.38 7.92 0.59
CA LYS A 83 9.18 8.76 -0.31
C LYS A 83 10.54 8.11 -0.58
N LYS A 84 11.16 8.45 -1.70
CA LYS A 84 12.54 8.07 -2.02
C LYS A 84 13.24 9.24 -2.71
N GLU A 85 14.41 9.62 -2.22
CA GLU A 85 15.24 10.64 -2.88
C GLU A 85 15.80 10.09 -4.19
N MET A 86 15.75 10.90 -5.22
CA MET A 86 16.25 10.59 -6.55
C MET A 86 17.68 11.14 -6.67
N SER A 87 18.64 10.22 -6.86
CA SER A 87 20.05 10.51 -7.14
C SER A 87 20.24 11.08 -8.53
#